data_AF-A0A9P9N9B2-F1
#
_entry.id   AF-A0A9P9N9B2-F1
#
_cell.length_a   1.000
_cell.length_b   1.000
_cell.length_c   1.000
_cell.angle_alpha   90.00
_cell.angle_beta   90.00
_cell.angle_gamma   90.00
#
_symmetry.space_group_name_H-M   'P 1'
#
loop_
_entity.id
_entity.type
_entity.pdbx_description
1 polymer ?
#
loop_
_entity_poly.entity_id
_entity_poly.type
_entity_poly.pdbx_seq_one_letter_code
_entity_poly.pdbx_strand_id
1 'polypeptide(L)'
;LLDILRFTYNIDYLTFESAMGACTGPRMHPLPDGGFSFLARKEKLVVYRCSAAIDKACSKLEENHLSILTYEERAFIINWIIQPARLLNIEPAYMFEQLMVFPSHGCLAENQKKTLLYANTTSIWPFGRGLLPGRWSSDKKQRLLARRLVSDEIAITELETQTSEELRLLLGHAIAEFGRRHCRSGMSNIERRVYADPIPTALAHELQRWELMIQRQRNGQYTELMRPRSQSVISTP
;
A
#
# COMPACT_ATOMS: atom_id res chain seq x y z
N LEU A 1 -6.49 3.46 -4.15
CA LEU A 1 -5.99 4.33 -3.06
C LEU A 1 -6.99 5.43 -2.71
N LEU A 2 -7.32 6.35 -3.63
CA LEU A 2 -8.24 7.46 -3.36
C LEU A 2 -9.61 7.02 -2.79
N ASP A 3 -10.21 5.97 -3.36
CA ASP A 3 -11.43 5.35 -2.82
C ASP A 3 -11.28 4.93 -1.35
N ILE A 4 -10.14 4.33 -1.00
CA ILE A 4 -9.85 3.86 0.36
C ILE A 4 -9.70 5.05 1.30
N LEU A 5 -8.94 6.07 0.92
CA LEU A 5 -8.71 7.26 1.75
C LEU A 5 -10.01 8.04 1.98
N ARG A 6 -10.76 8.33 0.91
CA ARG A 6 -12.08 8.97 1.02
C ARG A 6 -12.99 8.21 1.99
N PHE A 7 -13.07 6.89 1.80
CA PHE A 7 -13.93 6.03 2.59
C PHE A 7 -13.48 5.94 4.07
N THR A 8 -12.17 5.86 4.30
CA THR A 8 -11.54 5.81 5.63
C THR A 8 -11.81 7.08 6.44
N TYR A 9 -11.64 8.23 5.81
CA TYR A 9 -11.79 9.54 6.47
C TYR A 9 -13.19 10.13 6.37
N ASN A 10 -14.16 9.33 5.89
CA ASN A 10 -15.56 9.71 5.75
C ASN A 10 -15.77 11.05 5.01
N ILE A 11 -15.03 11.25 3.92
CA ILE A 11 -15.14 12.50 3.15
C ILE A 11 -16.42 12.45 2.32
N ASP A 12 -17.24 13.49 2.48
CA ASP A 12 -18.49 13.67 1.77
C ASP A 12 -18.29 13.59 0.25
N TYR A 13 -19.28 12.97 -0.42
CA TYR A 13 -19.24 12.73 -1.85
C TYR A 13 -19.13 14.04 -2.66
N LEU A 14 -20.01 15.01 -2.39
CA LEU A 14 -20.08 16.23 -3.19
C LEU A 14 -18.80 17.05 -3.04
N THR A 15 -18.29 17.11 -1.81
CA THR A 15 -17.03 17.79 -1.49
C THR A 15 -15.85 17.14 -2.23
N PHE A 16 -15.79 15.81 -2.23
CA PHE A 16 -14.72 15.06 -2.90
C PHE A 16 -14.81 15.14 -4.43
N GLU A 17 -16.01 15.05 -5.00
CA GLU A 17 -16.24 15.21 -6.44
C GLU A 17 -15.84 16.61 -6.92
N SER A 18 -16.19 17.65 -6.15
CA SER A 18 -15.79 19.03 -6.47
C SER A 18 -14.27 19.20 -6.52
N ALA A 19 -13.56 18.71 -5.50
CA ALA A 19 -12.08 18.76 -5.47
C ALA A 19 -11.43 17.98 -6.63
N MET A 20 -12.08 16.91 -7.07
CA MET A 20 -11.67 16.12 -8.24
C MET A 20 -12.01 16.76 -9.58
N GLY A 21 -13.01 17.66 -9.65
CA GLY A 21 -13.37 18.36 -10.88
C GLY A 21 -12.22 19.20 -11.46
N ALA A 22 -11.27 19.58 -10.62
CA ALA A 22 -10.02 20.26 -11.00
C ALA A 22 -8.92 19.29 -11.48
N CYS A 23 -9.07 17.97 -11.29
CA CYS A 23 -8.13 16.95 -11.75
C CYS A 23 -8.44 16.51 -13.18
N THR A 24 -7.41 16.19 -13.97
CA THR A 24 -7.54 15.40 -15.22
C THR A 24 -7.75 13.90 -14.95
N GLY A 25 -8.43 13.56 -13.85
CA GLY A 25 -8.50 12.21 -13.29
C GLY A 25 -9.73 11.39 -13.70
N PRO A 26 -9.82 10.13 -13.25
CA PRO A 26 -10.97 9.26 -13.51
C PRO A 26 -12.26 9.79 -12.87
N ARG A 27 -13.39 9.61 -13.55
CA ARG A 27 -14.72 10.00 -13.06
C ARG A 27 -15.25 8.97 -12.06
N MET A 28 -16.03 9.41 -11.09
CA MET A 28 -16.71 8.51 -10.15
C MET A 28 -17.86 7.76 -10.82
N HIS A 29 -18.09 6.54 -10.34
CA HIS A 29 -19.17 5.65 -10.75
C HIS A 29 -20.10 5.38 -9.57
N PRO A 30 -21.44 5.45 -9.76
CA PRO A 30 -22.39 5.06 -8.73
C PRO A 30 -22.34 3.55 -8.50
N LEU A 31 -22.57 3.16 -7.26
CA LEU A 31 -22.63 1.77 -6.82
C LEU A 31 -24.08 1.33 -6.58
N PRO A 32 -24.37 0.03 -6.69
CA PRO A 32 -25.74 -0.50 -6.52
C PRO A 32 -26.34 -0.26 -5.14
N ASP A 33 -25.50 -0.03 -4.13
CA ASP A 33 -25.85 0.22 -2.72
C ASP A 33 -26.05 1.72 -2.40
N GLY A 34 -26.03 2.58 -3.43
CA GLY A 34 -26.11 4.04 -3.25
C GLY A 34 -24.77 4.70 -2.91
N GLY A 35 -23.68 3.93 -2.88
CA GLY A 35 -22.32 4.45 -2.77
C GLY A 35 -21.77 5.01 -4.08
N PHE A 36 -20.55 5.52 -4.04
CA PHE A 36 -19.80 5.97 -5.22
C PHE A 36 -18.35 5.51 -5.12
N SER A 37 -17.74 5.18 -6.26
CA SER A 37 -16.35 4.71 -6.35
C SER A 37 -15.68 5.19 -7.63
N PHE A 38 -14.40 5.51 -7.57
CA PHE A 38 -13.59 5.83 -8.75
C PHE A 38 -13.29 4.60 -9.61
N LEU A 39 -13.45 3.42 -9.04
CA LEU A 39 -13.22 2.16 -9.74
C LEU A 39 -14.51 1.73 -10.41
N ALA A 40 -14.48 1.68 -11.74
CA ALA A 40 -15.50 0.97 -12.52
C ALA A 40 -15.55 -0.50 -12.07
N ARG A 41 -16.68 -1.17 -12.34
CA ARG A 41 -16.87 -2.59 -11.95
C ARG A 41 -15.72 -3.50 -12.40
N LYS A 42 -15.17 -3.27 -13.59
CA LYS A 42 -14.01 -4.02 -14.12
C LYS A 42 -12.72 -3.72 -13.33
N GLU A 43 -12.50 -2.47 -12.95
CA GLU A 43 -11.32 -2.05 -12.19
C GLU A 43 -11.38 -2.56 -10.75
N LYS A 44 -12.59 -2.56 -10.15
CA LYS A 44 -12.82 -3.23 -8.85
C LYS A 44 -12.43 -4.70 -8.91
N LEU A 45 -12.80 -5.41 -9.97
CA LEU A 45 -12.41 -6.81 -10.15
C LEU A 45 -10.87 -6.97 -10.21
N VAL A 46 -10.17 -6.05 -10.89
CA VAL A 46 -8.69 -6.05 -10.90
C VAL A 46 -8.13 -5.82 -9.50
N VAL A 47 -8.67 -4.87 -8.74
CA VAL A 47 -8.26 -4.62 -7.35
C VAL A 47 -8.51 -5.85 -6.47
N TYR A 48 -9.66 -6.51 -6.58
CA TYR A 48 -9.94 -7.76 -5.87
C TYR A 48 -8.94 -8.87 -6.22
N ARG A 49 -8.56 -9.00 -7.50
CA ARG A 49 -7.53 -9.97 -7.91
C ARG A 49 -6.17 -9.62 -7.33
N CYS A 50 -5.82 -8.34 -7.26
CA CYS A 50 -4.59 -7.87 -6.62
C CYS A 50 -4.59 -8.19 -5.12
N SER A 51 -5.68 -7.87 -4.41
CA SER A 51 -5.85 -8.20 -3.00
C SER A 51 -5.73 -9.71 -2.75
N ALA A 52 -6.40 -10.55 -3.55
CA ALA A 52 -6.32 -12.01 -3.41
C ALA A 52 -4.91 -12.54 -3.68
N ALA A 53 -4.18 -11.95 -4.63
CA ALA A 53 -2.79 -12.34 -4.91
C ALA A 53 -1.86 -11.99 -3.74
N ILE A 54 -2.04 -10.83 -3.10
CA ILE A 54 -1.27 -10.44 -1.92
C ILE A 54 -1.62 -11.31 -0.72
N ASP A 55 -2.91 -11.54 -0.45
CA ASP A 55 -3.37 -12.40 0.65
C ASP A 55 -2.75 -13.80 0.54
N LYS A 56 -2.86 -14.44 -0.63
CA LYS A 56 -2.22 -15.73 -0.92
C LYS A 56 -0.70 -15.70 -0.74
N ALA A 57 -0.05 -14.61 -1.16
CA ALA A 57 1.40 -14.47 -1.02
C ALA A 57 1.84 -14.34 0.44
N CYS A 58 1.08 -13.58 1.23
CA CYS A 58 1.30 -13.43 2.67
C CYS A 58 1.11 -14.77 3.41
N SER A 59 0.02 -15.51 3.14
CA SER A 59 -0.20 -16.83 3.75
C SER A 59 0.96 -17.79 3.47
N LYS A 60 1.46 -17.82 2.23
CA LYS A 60 2.62 -18.66 1.87
C LYS A 60 3.89 -18.27 2.62
N LEU A 61 4.13 -16.98 2.83
CA LEU A 61 5.30 -16.47 3.55
C LEU A 61 5.23 -16.83 5.04
N GLU A 62 4.05 -16.71 5.64
CA GLU A 62 3.77 -17.11 7.03
C GLU A 62 4.03 -18.61 7.23
N GLU A 63 3.58 -19.44 6.28
CA GLU A 63 3.72 -20.90 6.35
C GLU A 63 5.15 -21.40 6.12
N ASN A 64 5.98 -20.70 5.34
CA ASN A 64 7.25 -21.27 4.85
C ASN A 64 8.54 -20.50 5.20
N HIS A 65 8.51 -19.31 5.81
CA HIS A 65 9.68 -18.46 6.17
C HIS A 65 10.67 -18.10 5.02
N LEU A 66 10.58 -18.77 3.88
CA LEU A 66 11.25 -18.57 2.60
C LEU A 66 10.12 -18.66 1.57
N SER A 67 9.69 -17.54 1.01
CA SER A 67 8.53 -17.59 0.13
C SER A 67 8.82 -18.36 -1.15
N ILE A 68 7.92 -19.28 -1.47
CA ILE A 68 7.92 -20.04 -2.72
C ILE A 68 6.83 -19.43 -3.62
N LEU A 69 6.90 -18.12 -3.84
CA LEU A 69 6.06 -17.49 -4.88
C LEU A 69 6.48 -18.04 -6.24
N THR A 70 5.48 -18.44 -7.03
CA THR A 70 5.74 -18.90 -8.40
C THR A 70 6.25 -17.74 -9.26
N TYR A 71 6.84 -18.05 -10.42
CA TYR A 71 7.23 -17.00 -11.38
C TYR A 71 6.02 -16.14 -11.79
N GLU A 72 4.88 -16.77 -12.03
CA GLU A 72 3.64 -16.11 -12.44
C GLU A 72 3.09 -15.19 -11.34
N GLU A 73 3.09 -15.64 -10.08
CA GLU A 73 2.64 -14.84 -8.93
C GLU A 73 3.52 -13.59 -8.76
N ARG A 74 4.85 -13.75 -8.88
CA ARG A 74 5.80 -12.63 -8.82
C ARG A 74 5.59 -11.65 -9.97
N ALA A 75 5.51 -12.16 -11.20
CA ALA A 75 5.28 -11.33 -12.38
C ALA A 75 3.96 -10.55 -12.27
N PHE A 76 2.90 -11.19 -11.76
CA PHE A 76 1.63 -10.53 -11.52
C PHE A 76 1.76 -9.39 -10.50
N ILE A 77 2.31 -9.66 -9.30
CA ILE A 77 2.43 -8.64 -8.25
C ILE A 77 3.35 -7.49 -8.69
N ILE A 78 4.46 -7.79 -9.36
CA ILE A 78 5.38 -6.76 -9.86
C ILE A 78 4.69 -5.84 -10.86
N ASN A 79 4.04 -6.41 -11.89
CA ASN A 79 3.47 -5.64 -12.98
C ASN A 79 2.20 -4.87 -12.58
N TRP A 80 1.39 -5.44 -11.69
CA TRP A 80 0.08 -4.88 -11.34
C TRP A 80 0.07 -4.07 -10.04
N ILE A 81 1.12 -4.19 -9.22
CA ILE A 81 1.15 -3.55 -7.89
C ILE A 81 2.44 -2.75 -7.69
N ILE A 82 3.62 -3.38 -7.75
CA ILE A 82 4.89 -2.70 -7.42
C ILE A 82 5.24 -1.61 -8.44
N GLN A 83 5.24 -1.94 -9.73
CA GLN A 83 5.61 -0.99 -10.78
C GLN A 83 4.63 0.20 -10.83
N PRO A 84 3.30 0.00 -10.79
CA PRO A 84 2.35 1.11 -10.66
C PRO A 84 2.58 1.95 -9.40
N ALA A 85 2.86 1.34 -8.24
CA ALA A 85 3.12 2.09 -7.02
C ALA A 85 4.33 3.01 -7.17
N ARG A 86 5.43 2.50 -7.73
CA ARG A 86 6.65 3.29 -7.99
C ARG A 86 6.45 4.40 -8.99
N LEU A 87 5.68 4.15 -10.06
CA LEU A 87 5.34 5.20 -11.04
C LEU A 87 4.56 6.36 -10.39
N LEU A 88 3.84 6.08 -9.32
CA LEU A 88 3.11 7.07 -8.52
C LEU A 88 3.92 7.57 -7.31
N ASN A 89 5.21 7.24 -7.22
CA ASN A 89 6.09 7.52 -6.07
C ASN A 89 5.55 7.01 -4.72
N ILE A 90 4.68 6.00 -4.74
CA ILE A 90 4.15 5.37 -3.53
C ILE A 90 5.00 4.16 -3.18
N GLU A 91 5.38 4.06 -1.91
CA GLU A 91 6.10 2.90 -1.37
C GLU A 91 5.27 1.60 -1.57
N PRO A 92 5.82 0.56 -2.21
CA PRO A 92 5.08 -0.68 -2.45
C PRO A 92 4.53 -1.37 -1.20
N ALA A 93 5.27 -1.30 -0.08
CA ALA A 93 4.83 -1.86 1.20
C ALA A 93 3.51 -1.22 1.68
N TYR A 94 3.36 0.09 1.47
CA TYR A 94 2.11 0.78 1.78
C TYR A 94 0.95 0.30 0.90
N MET A 95 1.18 0.09 -0.39
CA MET A 95 0.16 -0.44 -1.29
C MET A 95 -0.28 -1.86 -0.94
N PHE A 96 0.65 -2.71 -0.48
CA PHE A 96 0.29 -4.04 0.01
C PHE A 96 -0.63 -3.97 1.22
N GLU A 97 -0.34 -3.10 2.18
CA GLU A 97 -1.21 -2.92 3.34
C GLU A 97 -2.62 -2.48 2.94
N GLN A 98 -2.71 -1.49 2.04
CA GLN A 98 -4.01 -1.02 1.53
C GLN A 98 -4.78 -2.15 0.82
N LEU A 99 -4.10 -2.99 0.05
CA LEU A 99 -4.71 -4.11 -0.68
C LEU A 99 -5.10 -5.28 0.22
N MET A 100 -4.38 -5.56 1.31
CA MET A 100 -4.77 -6.57 2.29
C MET A 100 -6.03 -6.18 3.04
N VAL A 101 -6.20 -4.88 3.31
CA VAL A 101 -7.33 -4.36 4.07
C VAL A 101 -8.57 -4.17 3.20
N PHE A 102 -8.38 -3.89 1.91
CA PHE A 102 -9.45 -3.60 0.96
C PHE A 102 -10.61 -4.63 0.97
N PRO A 103 -10.39 -5.97 0.95
CA PRO A 103 -11.48 -6.94 0.99
C PRO A 103 -12.34 -6.86 2.24
N SER A 104 -11.76 -6.47 3.38
CA SER A 104 -12.46 -6.44 4.66
C SER A 104 -13.54 -5.37 4.74
N HIS A 105 -13.35 -4.27 4.01
CA HIS A 105 -14.31 -3.17 4.00
C HIS A 105 -15.01 -2.97 2.67
N GLY A 106 -14.39 -3.30 1.53
CA GLY A 106 -14.99 -3.20 0.19
C GLY A 106 -15.47 -1.81 -0.21
N CYS A 107 -15.19 -0.81 0.62
CA CYS A 107 -15.80 0.52 0.60
C CYS A 107 -17.33 0.52 0.79
N LEU A 108 -17.84 -0.44 1.58
CA LEU A 108 -19.26 -0.57 1.95
C LEU A 108 -19.51 0.15 3.28
N ALA A 109 -20.54 1.00 3.35
CA ALA A 109 -20.80 1.89 4.48
C ALA A 109 -20.86 1.15 5.84
N GLU A 110 -21.49 -0.02 5.91
CA GLU A 110 -21.57 -0.84 7.11
C GLU A 110 -20.20 -1.32 7.64
N ASN A 111 -19.21 -1.37 6.75
CA ASN A 111 -17.84 -1.79 7.06
C ASN A 111 -16.88 -0.62 7.26
N GLN A 112 -17.36 0.61 7.36
CA GLN A 112 -16.48 1.77 7.56
C GLN A 112 -15.65 1.65 8.83
N LYS A 113 -16.16 0.99 9.88
CA LYS A 113 -15.38 0.72 11.10
C LYS A 113 -14.21 -0.25 10.89
N LYS A 114 -14.10 -0.90 9.72
CA LYS A 114 -13.06 -1.87 9.34
C LYS A 114 -11.96 -1.27 8.47
N THR A 115 -12.15 -0.07 7.90
CA THR A 115 -11.13 0.64 7.09
C THR A 115 -9.93 1.04 7.93
N LEU A 116 -10.25 1.50 9.13
CA LEU A 116 -9.33 1.69 10.21
C LEU A 116 -9.23 0.32 10.87
N LEU A 117 -8.31 -0.51 10.39
CA LEU A 117 -7.88 -1.73 11.08
C LEU A 117 -7.77 -1.52 12.62
N TYR A 118 -7.50 -0.29 13.07
CA TYR A 118 -7.13 0.03 14.44
C TYR A 118 -8.19 0.76 15.28
N ALA A 119 -9.41 0.96 14.76
CA ALA A 119 -10.54 1.27 15.64
C ALA A 119 -11.09 0.00 16.33
N ASN A 120 -10.94 -1.17 15.70
CA ASN A 120 -11.57 -2.42 16.15
C ASN A 120 -10.65 -3.65 16.35
N THR A 121 -9.36 -3.66 15.98
CA THR A 121 -8.43 -4.77 16.34
C THR A 121 -7.87 -4.66 17.77
N THR A 122 -8.75 -4.34 18.71
CA THR A 122 -8.57 -4.61 20.15
C THR A 122 -9.16 -5.96 20.58
N SER A 123 -9.62 -6.77 19.64
CA SER A 123 -10.24 -8.08 19.89
C SER A 123 -9.97 -8.88 18.61
N ILE A 124 -8.90 -9.65 18.48
CA ILE A 124 -8.68 -10.95 19.12
C ILE A 124 -7.18 -11.25 18.99
N TRP A 125 -6.44 -11.22 20.11
CA TRP A 125 -5.32 -12.13 20.32
C TRP A 125 -5.69 -12.90 21.58
N PRO A 126 -6.09 -14.18 21.48
CA PRO A 126 -6.31 -14.99 22.65
C PRO A 126 -4.95 -15.44 23.19
N PHE A 127 -4.83 -15.41 24.52
CA PHE A 127 -3.70 -15.86 25.34
C PHE A 127 -2.50 -14.88 25.43
N GLY A 128 -2.06 -14.40 26.60
CA GLY A 128 -2.09 -15.04 27.90
C GLY A 128 -2.37 -14.08 29.07
N ARG A 129 -2.95 -14.69 30.10
CA ARG A 129 -3.16 -14.18 31.45
C ARG A 129 -1.87 -13.56 31.99
N GLY A 130 -1.87 -12.26 32.29
CA GLY A 130 -0.74 -11.60 32.91
C GLY A 130 -1.03 -10.13 33.18
N LEU A 131 -0.93 -9.74 34.45
CA LEU A 131 -1.07 -8.39 34.96
C LEU A 131 -0.09 -7.41 34.30
N LEU A 132 -0.45 -6.81 33.16
CA LEU A 132 0.22 -5.62 32.65
C LEU A 132 -0.75 -4.44 32.60
N PRO A 133 -0.34 -3.25 33.08
CA PRO A 133 -1.23 -2.10 33.18
C PRO A 133 -1.65 -1.65 31.77
N GLY A 134 -2.96 -1.58 31.53
CA GLY A 134 -3.58 -1.26 30.22
C GLY A 134 -3.19 0.07 29.57
N ARG A 135 -2.34 0.88 30.20
CA ARG A 135 -1.75 2.10 29.61
C ARG A 135 -0.65 1.81 28.59
N TRP A 136 0.14 0.75 28.76
CA TRP A 136 1.26 0.46 27.85
C TRP A 136 0.82 0.00 26.46
N SER A 137 -0.32 -0.72 26.37
CA SER A 137 -0.89 -1.13 25.09
C SER A 137 -1.65 0.00 24.39
N SER A 138 -2.18 0.97 25.14
CA SER A 138 -2.82 2.19 24.62
C SER A 138 -1.81 3.08 23.91
N ASP A 139 -0.65 3.32 24.50
CA ASP A 139 0.41 4.14 23.90
C ASP A 139 0.96 3.56 22.59
N LYS A 140 1.17 2.24 22.54
CA LYS A 140 1.61 1.55 21.31
C LYS A 140 0.60 1.75 20.17
N LYS A 141 -0.69 1.60 20.45
CA LYS A 141 -1.77 1.78 19.47
C LYS A 141 -1.89 3.23 19.00
N GLN A 142 -1.75 4.19 19.91
CA GLN A 142 -1.78 5.62 19.57
C GLN A 142 -0.57 6.02 18.71
N ARG A 143 0.63 5.48 18.98
CA ARG A 143 1.82 5.68 18.13
C ARG A 143 1.65 5.04 16.76
N LEU A 144 1.03 3.86 16.69
CA LEU A 144 0.76 3.17 15.44
C LEU A 144 -0.22 3.98 14.56
N LEU A 145 -1.33 4.43 15.15
CA LEU A 145 -2.26 5.32 14.48
C LEU A 145 -1.57 6.59 13.97
N ALA A 146 -0.75 7.24 14.81
CA ALA A 146 -0.02 8.45 14.41
C ALA A 146 0.92 8.19 13.22
N ARG A 147 1.66 7.08 13.22
CA ARG A 147 2.51 6.65 12.08
C ARG A 147 1.71 6.42 10.81
N ARG A 148 0.51 5.83 10.93
CA ARG A 148 -0.36 5.62 9.78
C ARG A 148 -0.86 6.93 9.19
N LEU A 149 -1.34 7.85 10.03
CA LEU A 149 -1.80 9.17 9.58
C LEU A 149 -0.68 9.92 8.83
N VAL A 150 0.56 9.85 9.33
CA VAL A 150 1.74 10.41 8.64
C VAL A 150 2.01 9.69 7.30
N SER A 151 1.83 8.37 7.24
CA SER A 151 2.03 7.60 6.00
C SER A 151 1.00 7.95 4.93
N ASP A 152 -0.27 8.12 5.33
CA ASP A 152 -1.34 8.51 4.43
C ASP A 152 -1.10 9.95 3.91
N GLU A 153 -0.65 10.86 4.77
CA GLU A 153 -0.25 12.23 4.40
C GLU A 153 0.91 12.22 3.39
N ILE A 154 1.94 11.40 3.61
CA ILE A 154 3.04 11.21 2.67
C ILE A 154 2.51 10.66 1.33
N ALA A 155 1.69 9.61 1.36
CA ALA A 155 1.15 9.01 0.13
C ALA A 155 0.33 9.99 -0.72
N ILE A 156 -0.39 10.94 -0.09
CA ILE A 156 -1.10 12.01 -0.80
C ILE A 156 -0.12 13.03 -1.39
N THR A 157 0.95 13.34 -0.65
CA THR A 157 1.99 14.27 -1.11
C THR A 157 2.69 13.71 -2.35
N GLU A 158 3.02 12.42 -2.37
CA GLU A 158 3.68 11.73 -3.49
C GLU A 158 2.82 11.69 -4.77
N LEU A 159 1.50 11.83 -4.64
CA LEU A 159 0.57 11.91 -5.77
C LEU A 159 0.52 13.30 -6.45
N GLU A 160 1.41 14.23 -6.09
CA GLU A 160 1.40 15.63 -6.53
C GLU A 160 1.23 15.84 -8.05
N THR A 161 1.89 15.03 -8.88
CA THR A 161 1.79 15.18 -10.34
C THR A 161 0.50 14.61 -10.93
N GLN A 162 -0.26 13.84 -10.16
CA GLN A 162 -1.45 13.09 -10.59
C GLN A 162 -2.75 13.62 -9.95
N THR A 163 -2.65 14.57 -9.01
CA THR A 163 -3.77 15.07 -8.22
C THR A 163 -3.73 16.59 -8.12
N SER A 164 -4.91 17.22 -8.08
CA SER A 164 -5.02 18.67 -7.89
C SER A 164 -4.60 19.10 -6.48
N GLU A 165 -4.24 20.36 -6.32
CA GLU A 165 -3.98 20.94 -5.00
C GLU A 165 -5.22 20.86 -4.10
N GLU A 166 -6.40 21.12 -4.66
CA GLU A 166 -7.67 21.06 -3.96
C GLU A 166 -7.94 19.66 -3.38
N LEU A 167 -7.66 18.61 -4.15
CA LEU A 167 -7.82 17.24 -3.68
C LEU A 167 -6.84 16.91 -2.54
N ARG A 168 -5.58 17.32 -2.69
CA ARG A 168 -4.54 17.11 -1.68
C ARG A 168 -4.89 17.83 -0.37
N LEU A 169 -5.36 19.08 -0.46
CA LEU A 169 -5.81 19.84 0.69
C LEU A 169 -7.03 19.21 1.37
N LEU A 170 -8.01 18.75 0.59
CA LEU A 170 -9.20 18.08 1.13
C LEU A 170 -8.83 16.81 1.91
N LEU A 171 -8.02 15.94 1.30
CA LEU A 171 -7.56 14.71 1.92
C LEU A 171 -6.67 14.98 3.14
N GLY A 172 -5.71 15.91 3.02
CA GLY A 172 -4.83 16.31 4.11
C GLY A 172 -5.60 16.90 5.30
N HIS A 173 -6.61 17.73 5.03
CA HIS A 173 -7.49 18.26 6.07
C HIS A 173 -8.29 17.15 6.75
N ALA A 174 -8.84 16.21 5.99
CA ALA A 174 -9.61 15.10 6.55
C ALA A 174 -8.74 14.19 7.45
N ILE A 175 -7.49 13.91 7.05
CA ILE A 175 -6.51 13.18 7.85
C ILE A 175 -6.19 13.94 9.14
N ALA A 176 -5.90 15.24 9.03
CA ALA A 176 -5.59 16.08 10.18
C ALA A 176 -6.76 16.13 11.16
N GLU A 177 -7.99 16.32 10.67
CA GLU A 177 -9.20 16.34 11.47
C GLU A 177 -9.44 15.02 12.19
N PHE A 178 -9.27 13.91 11.47
CA PHE A 178 -9.36 12.58 12.03
C PHE A 178 -8.31 12.40 13.14
N GLY A 179 -7.07 12.81 12.89
CA GLY A 179 -5.97 12.80 13.86
C GLY A 179 -6.33 13.57 15.12
N ARG A 180 -6.89 14.79 15.01
CA ARG A 180 -7.31 15.59 16.17
C ARG A 180 -8.39 14.91 17.02
N ARG A 181 -9.32 14.19 16.39
CA ARG A 181 -10.44 13.52 17.08
C ARG A 181 -10.03 12.20 17.74
N HIS A 182 -9.12 11.46 17.12
CA HIS A 182 -8.88 10.05 17.46
C HIS A 182 -7.44 9.74 17.89
N CYS A 183 -6.48 10.60 17.57
CA CYS A 183 -5.07 10.42 17.92
C CYS A 183 -4.65 11.38 19.04
N ARG A 184 -4.16 10.81 20.14
CA ARG A 184 -3.64 11.54 21.30
C ARG A 184 -2.14 11.83 21.20
N SER A 185 -1.44 11.14 20.31
CA SER A 185 -0.02 11.36 20.04
C SER A 185 0.15 12.50 19.04
N GLY A 186 1.00 13.47 19.35
CA GLY A 186 1.36 14.51 18.39
C GLY A 186 2.05 13.91 17.16
N MET A 187 1.47 14.12 15.97
CA MET A 187 2.04 13.64 14.70
C MET A 187 3.45 14.20 14.44
N SER A 188 3.76 15.39 14.96
CA SER A 188 5.10 16.01 14.89
C SER A 188 6.20 15.20 15.59
N ASN A 189 5.83 14.35 16.55
CA ASN A 189 6.77 13.47 17.26
C ASN A 189 7.02 12.14 16.53
N ILE A 190 6.39 11.96 15.37
CA ILE A 190 6.55 10.78 14.54
C ILE A 190 7.53 11.10 13.41
N GLU A 191 8.48 10.21 13.20
CA GLU A 191 9.38 10.26 12.06
C GLU A 191 8.57 10.28 10.76
N ARG A 192 8.84 11.26 9.89
CA ARG A 192 8.15 11.40 8.60
C ARG A 192 8.73 10.41 7.60
N ARG A 193 8.31 9.16 7.74
CA ARG A 193 8.54 8.07 6.80
C ARG A 193 7.28 7.26 6.63
N VAL A 194 7.16 6.60 5.48
CA VAL A 194 6.09 5.64 5.26
C VAL A 194 6.28 4.48 6.24
N TYR A 195 5.26 4.24 7.06
CA TYR A 195 5.20 3.14 8.00
C TYR A 195 4.23 2.08 7.48
N ALA A 196 4.70 0.84 7.44
CA ALA A 196 3.90 -0.35 7.22
C ALA A 196 4.18 -1.36 8.35
N ASP A 197 3.16 -2.10 8.77
CA ASP A 197 3.28 -3.10 9.83
C ASP A 197 4.21 -4.29 9.46
N PRO A 198 4.65 -5.10 10.46
CA PRO A 198 5.75 -6.06 10.30
C PRO A 198 5.62 -7.15 9.23
N ILE A 199 4.45 -7.37 8.60
CA ILE A 199 4.33 -7.88 7.22
C ILE A 199 3.16 -7.09 6.63
N PRO A 200 3.39 -6.20 5.64
CA PRO A 200 3.82 -6.50 4.27
C PRO A 200 5.03 -5.66 3.81
N THR A 201 6.10 -5.67 4.61
CA THR A 201 7.42 -5.14 4.24
C THR A 201 8.35 -6.26 3.75
N ALA A 202 8.27 -7.45 4.37
CA ALA A 202 9.04 -8.63 3.96
C ALA A 202 8.70 -9.07 2.52
N LEU A 203 7.41 -9.10 2.16
CA LEU A 203 6.97 -9.40 0.80
C LEU A 203 7.52 -8.36 -0.20
N ALA A 204 7.48 -7.07 0.15
CA ALA A 204 7.99 -6.00 -0.71
C ALA A 204 9.51 -6.12 -0.91
N HIS A 205 10.27 -6.38 0.15
CA HIS A 205 11.71 -6.61 0.07
C HIS A 205 12.06 -7.86 -0.73
N GLU A 206 11.31 -8.94 -0.59
CA GLU A 206 11.55 -10.16 -1.35
C GLU A 206 11.32 -9.95 -2.85
N LEU A 207 10.21 -9.30 -3.20
CA LEU A 207 9.90 -8.97 -4.58
C LEU A 207 10.91 -7.98 -5.16
N GLN A 208 11.34 -6.97 -4.39
CA GLN A 208 12.41 -6.05 -4.77
C GLN A 208 13.74 -6.78 -5.00
N ARG A 209 14.11 -7.71 -4.12
CA ARG A 209 15.30 -8.55 -4.30
C ARG A 209 15.22 -9.32 -5.60
N TRP A 210 14.04 -9.83 -5.94
CA TRP A 210 13.82 -10.59 -7.16
C TRP A 210 13.90 -9.73 -8.43
N GLU A 211 13.33 -8.53 -8.41
CA GLU A 211 13.50 -7.56 -9.50
C GLU A 211 14.98 -7.25 -9.75
N LEU A 212 15.77 -7.04 -8.69
CA LEU A 212 17.21 -6.82 -8.80
C LEU A 212 17.94 -8.02 -9.40
N MET A 213 17.55 -9.25 -9.04
CA MET A 213 18.12 -10.46 -9.63
C MET A 213 17.82 -10.57 -11.13
N ILE A 214 16.58 -10.27 -11.56
CA ILE A 214 16.22 -10.27 -12.99
C ILE A 214 16.97 -9.20 -13.76
N GLN A 215 17.06 -7.99 -13.22
CA GLN A 215 17.81 -6.91 -13.86
C GLN A 215 19.29 -7.28 -14.04
N ARG A 216 19.91 -7.90 -13.03
CA ARG A 216 21.29 -8.40 -13.14
C ARG A 216 21.44 -9.49 -14.20
N GLN A 217 20.49 -10.41 -14.30
CA GLN A 217 20.52 -11.45 -15.35
C GLN A 217 20.40 -10.85 -16.76
N ARG A 218 19.50 -9.89 -16.95
CA ARG A 218 19.35 -9.17 -18.22
C ARG A 218 20.61 -8.39 -18.58
N ASN A 219 21.21 -7.69 -17.62
CA ASN A 219 22.42 -6.90 -17.86
C ASN A 219 23.66 -7.78 -18.04
N GLY A 220 23.74 -8.93 -17.36
CA GLY A 220 24.83 -9.91 -17.50
C GLY A 220 24.85 -10.61 -18.87
N GLN A 221 23.69 -10.81 -19.50
CA GLN A 221 23.62 -11.32 -20.88
C GLN A 221 24.20 -10.34 -21.90
N TYR A 222 24.12 -9.02 -21.67
CA TYR A 222 24.75 -8.02 -22.54
C TYR A 222 26.29 -7.95 -22.35
N THR A 223 26.80 -8.24 -21.16
CA THR A 223 28.26 -8.24 -20.90
C THR A 223 28.98 -9.45 -21.49
N GLU A 224 28.32 -10.61 -21.58
CA GLU A 224 28.91 -11.80 -22.24
C GLU A 224 28.91 -11.70 -23.78
N LEU A 225 27.98 -10.95 -24.37
CA LEU A 225 27.92 -10.66 -25.81
C LEU A 225 28.97 -9.63 -26.28
N MET A 226 29.64 -8.93 -25.34
CA MET A 226 30.70 -7.96 -25.61
C MET A 226 32.07 -8.36 -25.03
N ARG A 227 32.36 -9.66 -24.90
CA ARG A 227 33.76 -10.09 -24.79
C ARG A 227 34.39 -10.00 -26.18
N PRO A 228 35.35 -9.09 -26.45
CA PRO A 228 36.16 -9.19 -27.65
C PRO A 228 36.84 -10.56 -27.60
N ARG A 229 36.63 -11.37 -28.64
CA ARG A 229 37.44 -12.57 -28.88
C ARG A 229 38.88 -12.10 -28.96
N SER A 230 39.63 -12.26 -27.88
CA SER A 230 41.08 -12.13 -27.89
C SER A 230 41.60 -13.06 -28.98
N GLN A 231 42.10 -12.47 -30.05
CA GLN A 231 42.74 -13.20 -31.14
C GLN A 231 43.91 -13.98 -30.53
N SER A 232 43.84 -15.31 -30.62
CA SER A 232 44.97 -16.18 -30.40
C SER A 232 46.01 -15.89 -31.48
N VAL A 233 47.02 -15.08 -31.15
CA VAL A 233 48.23 -15.01 -31.95
C VAL A 233 49.04 -16.25 -31.60
N ILE A 234 49.01 -17.20 -32.53
CA ILE A 234 49.93 -18.33 -32.61
C ILE A 234 51.32 -17.75 -32.87
N SER A 235 52.25 -17.98 -31.95
CA SER A 235 53.68 -17.89 -32.21
C SER A 235 54.30 -19.25 -31.92
N THR A 236 54.43 -20.05 -32.97
CA THR A 236 55.32 -21.21 -33.06
C THR A 236 56.74 -20.75 -33.43
N PRO A 237 57.76 -21.60 -33.20
CA PRO A 237 59.00 -21.27 -32.48
C PRO A 237 60.04 -20.46 -33.26
#